data_AF-A0A7J5JZM2-F1
#
_entry.id   AF-A0A7J5JZM2-F1
#
_cell.length_a   1.000
_cell.length_b   1.000
_cell.length_c   1.000
_cell.angle_alpha   90.00
_cell.angle_beta   90.00
_cell.angle_gamma   90.00
#
_symmetry.space_group_name_H-M   'P 1'
#
loop_
_entity.id
_entity.type
_entity.pdbx_description
1 polymer ?
#
loop_
_entity_poly.entity_id
_entity_poly.type
_entity_poly.pdbx_seq_one_letter_code
_entity_poly.pdbx_strand_id
1 'polypeptide(L)'
;MAKLEKQSDKKGMYLFWCPGCKCAHYIATAKNDCGFPVWNWNGDNENPTVIPSIKVTYPTPEKMNICHSFIRNGKIEYLSDCTHELAGKTVDMIDIDDI
;
A
#
# COMPACT_ATOMS: atom_id res chain seq x y z
N MET A 1 -3.84 -7.81 14.70
CA MET A 1 -2.45 -7.99 14.28
C MET A 1 -2.07 -6.83 13.37
N ALA A 2 -0.84 -6.74 12.86
CA ALA A 2 -0.43 -5.61 12.04
C ALA A 2 -0.98 -5.70 10.60
N LYS A 3 -1.53 -4.59 10.09
CA LYS A 3 -1.94 -4.41 8.68
C LYS A 3 -0.84 -3.77 7.84
N LEU A 4 0.04 -3.02 8.51
CA LEU A 4 1.24 -2.44 7.92
C LEU A 4 2.47 -3.02 8.64
N GLU A 5 3.27 -3.81 7.95
CA GLU A 5 4.38 -4.56 8.56
C GLU A 5 5.73 -3.99 8.16
N LYS A 6 6.59 -3.77 9.16
CA LYS A 6 7.96 -3.29 8.96
C LYS A 6 8.83 -4.39 8.35
N GLN A 7 9.56 -4.05 7.29
CA GLN A 7 10.53 -4.95 6.67
C GLN A 7 11.86 -4.92 7.43
N SER A 8 12.33 -6.09 7.87
CA SER A 8 13.55 -6.22 8.69
C SER A 8 14.83 -6.05 7.88
N ASP A 9 14.80 -6.44 6.60
CA ASP A 9 15.92 -6.38 5.65
C ASP A 9 16.08 -5.01 4.98
N LYS A 10 15.03 -4.18 4.99
CA LYS A 10 14.99 -2.88 4.29
C LYS A 10 14.63 -1.74 5.24
N LYS A 11 15.63 -0.92 5.55
CA LYS A 11 15.48 0.23 6.46
C LYS A 11 14.35 1.16 6.01
N GLY A 12 13.38 1.36 6.89
CA GLY A 12 12.28 2.31 6.68
C GLY A 12 11.21 1.84 5.69
N MET A 13 11.28 0.60 5.21
CA MET A 13 10.26 0.02 4.34
C MET A 13 9.20 -0.71 5.16
N TYR A 14 7.96 -0.56 4.73
CA TYR A 14 6.82 -1.28 5.24
C TYR A 14 6.05 -1.89 4.07
N LEU A 15 5.33 -2.98 4.33
CA LEU A 15 4.41 -3.57 3.37
C LEU A 15 2.99 -3.64 3.93
N PHE A 16 2.02 -3.70 3.01
CA PHE A 16 0.65 -4.09 3.30
C PHE A 16 0.12 -4.97 2.17
N TRP A 17 -0.83 -5.85 2.45
CA TRP A 17 -1.50 -6.63 1.42
C TRP A 17 -2.57 -5.79 0.72
N CYS A 18 -2.58 -5.81 -0.62
CA CYS A 18 -3.59 -5.15 -1.44
C CYS A 18 -4.61 -6.17 -1.98
N PRO A 19 -5.86 -6.20 -1.49
CA PRO A 19 -6.90 -7.09 -1.99
C PRO A 19 -7.22 -6.92 -3.49
N GLY A 20 -7.08 -5.70 -4.02
CA GLY A 20 -7.32 -5.40 -5.44
C GLY A 20 -6.26 -5.99 -6.36
N CYS A 21 -4.98 -5.87 -5.99
CA CYS A 21 -3.87 -6.43 -6.77
C CYS A 21 -3.56 -7.90 -6.43
N LYS A 22 -4.03 -8.37 -5.27
CA LYS A 22 -3.75 -9.72 -4.73
C LYS A 22 -2.25 -9.94 -4.56
N CYS A 23 -1.56 -8.92 -4.07
CA CYS A 23 -0.14 -8.93 -3.77
C CYS A 23 0.22 -7.89 -2.69
N ALA A 24 1.43 -7.97 -2.15
CA ALA A 24 1.95 -6.97 -1.22
C ALA A 24 2.40 -5.70 -1.95
N HIS A 25 2.04 -4.55 -1.39
CA HIS A 25 2.53 -3.23 -1.79
C HIS A 25 3.47 -2.68 -0.73
N TYR A 26 4.42 -1.85 -1.17
CA TYR A 26 5.44 -1.28 -0.30
C TYR A 26 5.30 0.23 -0.18
N ILE A 27 5.60 0.75 1.01
CA ILE A 27 5.83 2.17 1.26
C ILE A 27 7.14 2.35 2.02
N ALA A 28 7.78 3.51 1.84
CA ALA A 28 8.86 3.93 2.72
C ALA A 28 8.37 5.06 3.65
N THR A 29 8.71 4.99 4.93
CA THR A 29 8.42 6.04 5.93
C THR A 29 9.69 6.77 6.37
N ALA A 30 10.84 6.40 5.82
CA ALA A 30 12.12 7.08 6.01
C ALA A 30 12.97 7.00 4.73
N LYS A 31 14.06 7.79 4.70
CA LYS A 31 15.05 7.73 3.62
C LYS A 31 15.50 6.28 3.41
N ASN A 32 15.37 5.82 2.18
CA ASN A 32 15.67 4.45 1.76
C ASN A 32 16.63 4.47 0.58
N ASP A 33 17.41 3.41 0.42
CA ASP A 33 18.41 3.29 -0.63
C ASP A 33 17.83 2.72 -1.94
N CYS A 34 16.54 2.41 -1.95
CA CYS A 34 15.82 1.84 -3.09
C CYS A 34 15.15 2.91 -3.99
N GLY A 35 15.28 4.19 -3.66
CA GLY A 35 14.72 5.30 -4.43
C GLY A 35 13.20 5.44 -4.33
N PHE A 36 12.56 4.81 -3.35
CA PHE A 36 11.12 4.97 -3.11
C PHE A 36 10.81 6.36 -2.54
N PRO A 37 9.66 6.95 -2.89
CA PRO A 37 9.16 8.13 -2.18
C PRO A 37 9.07 7.86 -0.67
N VAL A 38 9.13 8.91 0.13
CA VAL A 38 8.90 8.82 1.57
C VAL A 38 7.50 9.36 1.87
N TRP A 39 6.65 8.50 2.42
CA TRP A 39 5.31 8.86 2.87
C TRP A 39 5.35 9.29 4.34
N ASN A 40 4.50 10.25 4.69
CA ASN A 40 4.20 10.54 6.07
C ASN A 40 3.20 9.51 6.59
N TRP A 41 3.41 9.05 7.82
CA TRP A 41 2.65 7.97 8.45
C TRP A 41 2.42 8.30 9.92
N ASN A 42 1.26 7.90 10.45
CA ASN A 42 0.84 8.22 11.82
C ASN A 42 1.50 7.38 12.92
N GLY A 43 2.33 6.40 12.60
CA GLY A 43 2.99 5.55 13.60
C GLY A 43 2.18 4.32 14.04
N ASP A 44 0.97 4.14 13.49
CA ASP A 44 0.08 3.03 13.83
C ASP A 44 0.12 1.94 12.74
N ASN A 45 0.40 0.69 13.13
CA ASN A 45 0.46 -0.47 12.24
C ASN A 45 -0.87 -1.23 12.15
N GLU A 46 -1.81 -1.01 13.08
CA GLU A 46 -3.13 -1.65 13.12
C GLU A 46 -4.20 -0.74 12.48
N ASN A 47 -4.07 0.58 12.63
CA ASN A 47 -4.93 1.57 11.98
C ASN A 47 -4.09 2.61 11.23
N PRO A 48 -3.25 2.18 10.26
CA PRO A 48 -2.36 3.07 9.56
C PRO A 48 -3.12 4.17 8.84
N THR A 49 -2.53 5.36 8.84
CA THR A 49 -2.87 6.44 7.93
C THR A 49 -1.58 6.90 7.26
N VAL A 50 -1.58 6.91 5.93
CA VAL A 50 -0.41 7.20 5.10
C VAL A 50 -0.76 8.30 4.11
N ILE A 51 0.05 9.36 4.06
CA ILE A 51 -0.14 10.50 3.17
C ILE A 51 1.18 10.85 2.44
N PRO A 52 1.12 11.26 1.16
CA PRO A 52 -0.04 11.37 0.28
C PRO A 52 -0.54 10.01 -0.22
N SER A 53 -1.29 9.97 -1.33
CA SER A 53 -1.70 8.71 -1.95
C SER A 53 -0.50 7.84 -2.37
N ILE A 54 -0.75 6.55 -2.48
CA ILE A 54 0.20 5.54 -2.93
C ILE A 54 -0.20 5.13 -4.33
N LYS A 55 0.70 5.32 -5.30
CA LYS A 55 0.52 4.90 -6.69
C LYS A 55 1.53 3.80 -7.02
N VAL A 56 1.02 2.62 -7.30
CA VAL A 56 1.77 1.45 -7.76
C VAL A 56 1.44 1.25 -9.23
N THR A 57 2.47 1.15 -10.07
CA THR A 57 2.33 0.87 -11.50
C THR A 57 3.20 -0.31 -11.86
N TYR A 58 2.64 -1.28 -12.58
CA TYR A 58 3.41 -2.44 -13.07
C TYR A 58 2.94 -2.85 -14.47
N PRO A 59 3.86 -2.97 -15.44
CA PRO A 59 3.51 -3.39 -16.80
C PRO A 59 3.27 -4.91 -16.85
N THR A 60 2.30 -5.33 -17.65
CA THR A 60 2.18 -6.69 -18.20
C THR A 60 2.36 -6.61 -19.73
N PRO A 61 2.51 -7.75 -20.45
CA PRO A 61 2.60 -7.73 -21.90
C PRO A 61 1.43 -7.01 -22.59
N GLU A 62 0.25 -7.00 -21.97
CA GLU A 62 -0.99 -6.47 -22.54
C GLU A 62 -1.27 -5.01 -22.16
N LYS A 63 -0.90 -4.58 -20.95
CA LYS A 63 -1.25 -3.25 -20.43
C LYS A 63 -0.38 -2.79 -19.26
N MET A 64 -0.43 -1.49 -18.98
CA MET A 64 0.03 -0.94 -17.70
C MET A 64 -1.07 -1.14 -16.65
N ASN A 65 -0.76 -1.82 -15.55
CA ASN A 65 -1.65 -1.89 -14.40
C ASN A 65 -1.34 -0.75 -13.43
N ILE A 66 -2.38 -0.17 -12.86
CA ILE A 66 -2.31 0.92 -11.91
C ILE A 66 -3.13 0.54 -10.69
N CYS A 67 -2.53 0.66 -9.50
CA CYS A 67 -3.24 0.73 -8.24
C CYS A 67 -2.91 2.07 -7.59
N HIS A 68 -3.91 2.89 -7.37
CA HIS A 68 -3.77 4.21 -6.79
C HIS A 68 -4.74 4.32 -5.61
N SER A 69 -4.21 4.58 -4.41
CA SER A 69 -5.01 4.47 -3.19
C SER A 69 -4.57 5.45 -2.12
N PHE A 70 -5.50 5.81 -1.24
CA PHE A 70 -5.18 6.34 0.08
C PHE A 70 -5.26 5.22 1.13
N ILE A 71 -4.44 5.31 2.17
CA ILE A 71 -4.60 4.51 3.38
C ILE A 71 -5.03 5.43 4.50
N ARG A 72 -6.20 5.17 5.09
CA ARG A 72 -6.77 5.98 6.18
C ARG A 72 -7.42 5.06 7.20
N ASN A 73 -7.00 5.20 8.46
CA ASN A 73 -7.58 4.48 9.59
C ASN A 73 -7.74 2.96 9.35
N GLY A 74 -6.70 2.32 8.82
CA GLY A 74 -6.71 0.87 8.53
C GLY A 74 -7.61 0.43 7.37
N LYS A 75 -8.00 1.35 6.49
CA LYS A 75 -8.75 1.09 5.26
C LYS A 75 -7.95 1.52 4.02
N ILE A 76 -8.19 0.84 2.92
CA ILE A 76 -7.68 1.20 1.59
C ILE A 76 -8.82 1.87 0.83
N GLU A 77 -8.63 3.13 0.45
CA GLU A 77 -9.54 3.88 -0.41
C GLU A 77 -8.96 3.90 -1.82
N TYR A 78 -9.45 3.03 -2.69
CA TYR A 78 -9.00 2.96 -4.08
C TYR A 78 -9.57 4.12 -4.90
N LEU A 79 -8.70 4.75 -5.69
CA LEU A 79 -9.08 5.81 -6.62
C LEU A 79 -9.62 5.22 -7.92
N SER A 80 -10.34 6.05 -8.68
CA SER A 80 -11.03 5.63 -9.91
C SER A 80 -10.08 5.30 -11.06
N ASP A 81 -8.81 5.70 -10.97
CA ASP A 81 -7.76 5.39 -11.95
C ASP A 81 -7.07 4.04 -11.69
N CYS A 82 -7.50 3.26 -10.69
CA CYS A 82 -7.12 1.85 -10.55
C CYS A 82 -7.59 1.02 -11.75
N THR A 83 -6.78 0.04 -12.17
CA THR A 83 -7.11 -0.89 -13.27
C THR A 83 -7.63 -2.25 -12.80
N HIS A 84 -7.73 -2.47 -11.48
CA HIS A 84 -8.26 -3.68 -10.85
C HIS A 84 -9.73 -3.54 -10.45
N GLU A 85 -10.40 -4.65 -10.12
CA GLU A 85 -11.85 -4.73 -9.87
C GLU A 85 -12.37 -3.90 -8.67
N LEU A 86 -11.47 -3.45 -7.80
CA LEU A 86 -11.79 -2.61 -6.63
C LEU A 86 -11.64 -1.11 -6.89
N ALA A 87 -11.44 -0.65 -8.13
CA ALA A 87 -11.37 0.78 -8.45
C ALA A 87 -12.56 1.56 -7.88
N GLY A 88 -12.29 2.70 -7.24
CA GLY A 88 -13.30 3.56 -6.61
C GLY A 88 -13.96 2.98 -5.35
N LYS A 89 -13.52 1.83 -4.84
CA LYS A 89 -14.07 1.21 -3.63
C LYS A 89 -13.19 1.48 -2.41
N THR A 90 -13.80 1.42 -1.23
CA THR A 90 -13.08 1.40 0.04
C THR A 90 -13.22 0.02 0.67
N VAL A 91 -12.11 -0.55 1.12
CA VAL A 91 -12.07 -1.87 1.78
C VAL A 91 -11.26 -1.80 3.06
N ASP A 92 -11.52 -2.71 3.99
CA ASP A 92 -10.66 -2.91 5.15
C ASP A 92 -9.31 -3.49 4.71
N MET A 93 -8.23 -3.02 5.34
CA MET A 93 -6.94 -3.70 5.23
C MET A 93 -7.02 -5.05 5.92
N ILE A 94 -6.34 -6.03 5.33
CA ILE A 94 -6.21 -7.37 5.89
C ILE A 94 -4.98 -7.38 6.80
N ASP A 95 -5.09 -8.05 7.95
CA ASP A 95 -3.96 -8.31 8.83
C ASP A 95 -2.95 -9.19 8.07
N ILE A 96 -1.66 -8.89 8.17
CA ILE A 96 -0.64 -9.62 7.39
C ILE A 96 -0.57 -11.11 7.75
N ASP A 97 -0.87 -11.45 9.00
CA ASP A 97 -0.89 -12.85 9.47
C ASP A 97 -2.07 -13.66 8.89
N ASP A 98 -3.07 -13.01 8.30
CA ASP A 98 -4.25 -13.65 7.70
C ASP A 98 -4.10 -13.92 6.17
N ILE A 99 -2.92 -13.62 5.60
CA ILE A 99 -2.59 -13.80 4.17
C ILE A 99 -1.83 -15.10 3.93
#